data_AF-A0A1C7M5V4-F1
#
_entry.id   AF-A0A1C7M5V4-F1
#
_cell.length_a   1.000
_cell.length_b   1.000
_cell.length_c   1.000
_cell.angle_alpha   90.00
_cell.angle_beta   90.00
_cell.angle_gamma   90.00
#
_symmetry.space_group_name_H-M   'P 1'
#
loop_
_entity.id
_entity.type
_entity.pdbx_description
1 polymer ?
#
loop_
_entity_poly.entity_id
_entity_poly.type
_entity_poly.pdbx_seq_one_letter_code
_entity_poly.pdbx_strand_id
1 'polypeptide(L)'
;MVVLFRSKCVEQEYLLSKSQELTSAAKIPNIEVEMPEVSQPPYSNLPTVSIRAAAASEHEQPILKTPDDVAMAKSKNHTNHNQNKKAHRNGIKTPQSHRTRSMKGVDPKMPSLQFRRNAKYALVGSRKARLEARADS
;
A
#
# COMPACT_ATOMS: atom_id res chain seq x y z
N MET A 1 4.22 18.79 -55.04
CA MET A 1 3.56 18.62 -53.73
C MET A 1 2.68 17.35 -53.63
N VAL A 2 2.93 16.27 -54.38
CA VAL A 2 2.08 15.04 -54.33
C VAL A 2 2.79 13.86 -53.65
N VAL A 3 4.12 13.93 -53.43
CA VAL A 3 4.90 12.82 -52.89
C VAL A 3 4.86 12.73 -51.36
N LEU A 4 4.61 13.85 -50.66
CA LEU A 4 4.61 13.89 -49.19
C LEU A 4 3.28 13.48 -48.54
N PHE A 5 2.21 13.33 -49.32
CA PHE A 5 0.91 12.93 -48.78
C PHE A 5 0.77 11.40 -48.68
N ARG A 6 1.40 10.64 -49.60
CA ARG A 6 1.36 9.17 -49.58
C ARG A 6 2.23 8.55 -48.48
N SER A 7 3.28 9.23 -48.02
CA SER A 7 4.14 8.69 -46.94
C SER A 7 3.48 8.74 -45.56
N LYS A 8 2.64 9.74 -45.28
CA LYS A 8 1.94 9.85 -43.98
C LYS A 8 0.77 8.87 -43.83
N CYS A 9 0.15 8.47 -44.94
CA CYS A 9 -0.92 7.44 -44.91
C CYS A 9 -0.39 6.03 -44.64
N VAL A 10 0.79 5.67 -45.18
CA VAL A 10 1.38 4.33 -44.95
C VAL A 10 1.82 4.15 -43.49
N GLU A 11 2.32 5.20 -42.84
CA GLU A 11 2.68 5.14 -41.42
C GLU A 11 1.46 5.05 -40.50
N GLN A 12 0.34 5.69 -40.83
CA GLN A 12 -0.88 5.58 -40.02
C GLN A 12 -1.52 4.19 -40.12
N GLU A 13 -1.53 3.56 -41.30
CA GLU A 13 -2.05 2.20 -41.43
C GLU A 13 -1.16 1.16 -40.72
N TYR A 14 0.16 1.36 -40.72
CA TYR A 14 1.11 0.52 -39.98
C TYR A 14 0.92 0.59 -38.46
N LEU A 15 0.60 1.76 -37.92
CA LEU A 15 0.33 1.93 -36.49
C LEU A 15 -1.03 1.34 -36.07
N LEU A 16 -2.02 1.37 -36.97
CA LEU A 16 -3.35 0.81 -36.70
C LEU A 16 -3.33 -0.73 -36.71
N SER A 17 -2.61 -1.37 -37.62
CA SER A 17 -2.49 -2.84 -37.64
C SER A 17 -1.77 -3.40 -36.41
N LYS A 18 -0.72 -2.71 -35.93
CA LYS A 18 0.07 -3.12 -34.76
C LYS A 18 -0.68 -3.00 -33.43
N SER A 19 -1.70 -2.14 -33.39
CA SER A 19 -2.57 -1.98 -32.22
C SER A 19 -3.61 -3.10 -32.06
N GLN A 20 -4.01 -3.75 -33.16
CA GLN A 20 -4.96 -4.86 -33.12
C GLN A 20 -4.30 -6.17 -32.63
N GLU A 21 -3.01 -6.39 -32.92
CA GLU A 21 -2.27 -7.58 -32.45
C GLU A 21 -2.07 -7.63 -30.92
N LEU A 22 -2.00 -6.48 -30.25
CA LEU A 22 -1.84 -6.42 -28.78
C LEU A 22 -3.14 -6.66 -28.01
N THR A 23 -4.29 -6.65 -28.68
CA THR A 23 -5.61 -6.84 -28.05
C THR A 23 -6.16 -8.27 -28.13
N SER A 24 -5.57 -9.14 -28.97
CA SER A 24 -6.03 -10.53 -29.14
C SER A 24 -5.25 -11.55 -28.31
N ALA A 25 -4.08 -11.18 -27.75
CA ALA A 25 -3.13 -12.14 -27.16
C ALA A 25 -3.14 -12.24 -25.62
N ALA A 26 -4.03 -11.53 -24.90
CA ALA A 26 -4.06 -11.57 -23.43
C ALA A 26 -5.43 -11.98 -22.87
N LYS A 27 -5.91 -13.18 -23.24
CA LYS A 27 -6.88 -13.89 -22.41
C LYS A 27 -6.11 -14.56 -21.27
N ILE A 28 -6.08 -13.92 -20.11
CA ILE A 28 -5.55 -14.53 -18.89
C ILE A 28 -6.34 -15.82 -18.64
N PRO A 29 -5.72 -17.01 -18.60
CA PRO A 29 -6.46 -18.21 -18.21
C PRO A 29 -6.89 -18.04 -16.75
N ASN A 30 -8.16 -18.35 -16.47
CA ASN A 30 -8.67 -18.45 -15.11
C ASN A 30 -7.79 -19.46 -14.36
N ILE A 31 -7.01 -18.96 -13.40
CA ILE A 31 -6.34 -19.81 -12.43
C ILE A 31 -7.42 -20.17 -11.42
N GLU A 32 -8.01 -21.35 -11.58
CA GLU A 32 -8.77 -21.99 -10.51
C GLU A 32 -7.78 -22.29 -9.38
N VAL A 33 -7.74 -21.42 -8.38
CA VAL A 33 -7.09 -21.72 -7.11
C VAL A 33 -8.01 -22.68 -6.39
N GLU A 34 -7.80 -23.97 -6.64
CA GLU A 34 -8.39 -25.04 -5.86
C GLU A 34 -7.90 -24.88 -4.41
N MET A 35 -8.83 -24.50 -3.52
CA MET A 35 -8.53 -24.40 -2.10
C MET A 35 -8.34 -25.81 -1.53
N PRO A 36 -7.21 -26.14 -0.88
CA PRO A 36 -7.12 -27.41 -0.18
C PRO A 36 -8.10 -27.41 1.01
N GLU A 37 -8.92 -28.45 1.08
CA GLU A 37 -9.78 -28.78 2.21
C GLU A 37 -8.97 -28.73 3.51
N VAL A 38 -9.37 -27.84 4.43
CA VAL A 38 -8.89 -27.85 5.81
C VAL A 38 -9.48 -29.08 6.48
N SER A 39 -8.69 -30.14 6.62
CA SER A 39 -9.05 -31.25 7.50
C SER A 39 -9.03 -30.72 8.94
N GLN A 40 -10.22 -30.68 9.57
CA GLN A 40 -10.32 -30.32 10.98
C GLN A 40 -9.68 -31.42 11.84
N PRO A 41 -8.81 -31.09 12.81
CA PRO A 41 -8.36 -32.08 13.78
C PRO A 41 -9.47 -32.41 14.79
N PRO A 42 -9.73 -33.69 15.10
CA PRO A 42 -10.68 -34.06 16.13
C PRO A 42 -10.03 -33.84 17.50
N TYR A 43 -10.33 -32.73 18.16
CA TYR A 43 -10.04 -32.60 19.58
C TYR A 43 -11.06 -33.42 20.37
N SER A 44 -10.73 -34.69 20.60
CA SER A 44 -11.37 -35.53 21.61
C SER A 44 -10.36 -35.91 22.69
N ASN A 45 -10.80 -35.74 23.94
CA ASN A 45 -10.32 -36.36 25.17
C ASN A 45 -9.17 -35.65 25.91
N LEU A 46 -9.54 -34.72 26.81
CA LEU A 46 -8.73 -34.37 27.98
C LEU A 46 -8.98 -35.40 29.10
N PRO A 47 -7.95 -35.86 29.84
CA PRO A 47 -8.15 -36.76 30.97
C PRO A 47 -8.77 -36.03 32.17
N THR A 48 -9.89 -36.56 32.65
CA THR A 48 -10.56 -36.15 33.89
C THR A 48 -9.65 -36.40 35.09
N VAL A 49 -9.16 -35.32 35.73
CA VAL A 49 -8.53 -35.40 37.05
C VAL A 49 -9.64 -35.40 38.11
N SER A 50 -9.84 -36.56 38.71
CA SER A 50 -10.69 -36.74 39.89
C SER A 50 -10.03 -36.06 41.10
N ILE A 51 -10.67 -35.02 41.65
CA ILE A 51 -10.37 -34.52 42.98
C ILE A 51 -11.50 -34.96 43.91
N ARG A 52 -11.15 -35.83 44.87
CA ARG A 52 -12.02 -36.31 45.94
C ARG A 52 -12.29 -35.23 47.00
N ALA A 53 -13.45 -35.41 47.63
CA ALA A 53 -14.12 -34.60 48.64
C ALA A 53 -13.30 -34.13 49.86
N ALA A 54 -13.65 -32.94 50.35
CA ALA A 54 -13.65 -32.52 51.76
C ALA A 54 -14.67 -31.35 51.88
N ALA A 55 -15.87 -31.57 52.43
CA ALA A 55 -16.24 -31.37 53.84
C ALA A 55 -16.42 -29.88 54.25
N ALA A 56 -17.68 -29.54 54.55
CA ALA A 56 -18.18 -28.58 55.55
C ALA A 56 -17.78 -27.08 55.47
N SER A 57 -18.77 -26.21 55.19
CA SER A 57 -19.32 -25.21 56.12
C SER A 57 -20.17 -24.20 55.34
N GLU A 58 -21.45 -24.09 55.70
CA GLU A 58 -22.39 -23.12 55.14
C GLU A 58 -21.96 -21.71 55.54
N HIS A 59 -21.31 -21.01 54.63
CA HIS A 59 -21.28 -19.56 54.64
C HIS A 59 -22.14 -19.12 53.44
N GLU A 60 -23.38 -18.71 53.70
CA GLU A 60 -24.22 -18.06 52.70
C GLU A 60 -23.44 -16.84 52.17
N GLN A 61 -22.92 -16.99 50.96
CA GLN A 61 -22.37 -15.88 50.19
C GLN A 61 -23.57 -15.16 49.55
N PRO A 62 -23.63 -13.81 49.59
CA PRO A 62 -24.65 -13.09 48.85
C PRO A 62 -24.51 -13.47 47.37
N ILE A 63 -25.61 -13.90 46.77
CA ILE A 63 -25.68 -14.34 45.36
C ILE A 63 -25.24 -13.16 44.47
N LEU A 64 -23.93 -13.11 44.17
CA LEU A 64 -23.41 -12.34 43.05
C LEU A 64 -24.04 -12.98 41.82
N LYS A 65 -24.94 -12.23 41.18
CA LYS A 65 -25.57 -12.61 39.90
C LYS A 65 -24.47 -13.13 38.99
N THR A 66 -24.48 -14.43 38.72
CA THR A 66 -23.49 -15.02 37.82
C THR A 66 -23.73 -14.40 36.43
N PRO A 67 -22.70 -13.86 35.76
CA PRO A 67 -22.85 -13.32 34.42
C PRO A 67 -22.90 -14.44 33.37
N ASP A 68 -23.77 -15.44 33.55
CA ASP A 68 -23.74 -16.66 32.75
C ASP A 68 -24.61 -16.62 31.48
N ASP A 69 -25.28 -15.50 31.17
CA ASP A 69 -26.07 -15.35 29.94
C ASP A 69 -25.77 -14.05 29.18
N VAL A 70 -24.50 -13.62 29.15
CA VAL A 70 -24.06 -12.70 28.08
C VAL A 70 -23.84 -13.54 26.82
N ALA A 71 -24.94 -13.96 26.20
CA ALA A 71 -24.94 -14.42 24.81
C ALA A 71 -24.11 -13.41 24.03
N MET A 72 -22.99 -13.86 23.46
CA MET A 72 -22.02 -13.03 22.73
C MET A 72 -22.78 -12.18 21.71
N ALA A 73 -23.09 -10.95 22.12
CA ALA A 73 -23.90 -10.08 21.33
C ALA A 73 -23.06 -9.69 20.12
N LYS A 74 -23.43 -10.21 18.95
CA LYS A 74 -22.87 -9.86 17.65
C LYS A 74 -22.69 -8.34 17.58
N SER A 75 -21.46 -7.88 17.65
CA SER A 75 -21.11 -6.47 17.41
C SER A 75 -21.01 -6.20 15.91
N LYS A 76 -21.08 -4.93 15.50
CA LYS A 76 -20.86 -4.55 14.10
C LYS A 76 -19.40 -4.79 13.70
N ASN A 77 -19.17 -5.63 12.69
CA ASN A 77 -17.82 -6.02 12.26
C ASN A 77 -17.02 -4.90 11.54
N HIS A 78 -17.69 -3.90 10.94
CA HIS A 78 -17.02 -2.79 10.26
C HIS A 78 -17.95 -1.55 10.16
N THR A 79 -17.37 -0.34 10.30
CA THR A 79 -18.10 0.93 10.10
C THR A 79 -17.19 2.07 9.59
N ASN A 80 -17.67 2.80 8.59
CA ASN A 80 -17.03 4.01 8.05
C ASN A 80 -17.74 5.31 8.52
N HIS A 81 -18.76 5.21 9.38
CA HIS A 81 -19.68 6.32 9.66
C HIS A 81 -19.01 7.59 10.23
N ASN A 82 -17.98 7.44 11.06
CA ASN A 82 -17.32 8.57 11.73
C ASN A 82 -15.89 8.85 11.19
N GLN A 83 -15.47 8.21 10.10
CA GLN A 83 -14.08 8.40 9.63
C GLN A 83 -13.91 9.76 8.98
N ASN A 84 -14.81 10.14 8.07
CA ASN A 84 -14.77 11.45 7.40
C ASN A 84 -14.89 12.59 8.41
N LYS A 85 -15.83 12.48 9.38
CA LYS A 85 -16.03 13.49 10.42
C LYS A 85 -14.78 13.70 11.27
N LYS A 86 -14.03 12.64 11.59
CA LYS A 86 -12.73 12.75 12.28
C LYS A 86 -11.64 13.36 11.39
N ALA A 87 -11.55 12.92 10.13
CA ALA A 87 -10.55 13.42 9.17
C ALA A 87 -10.68 14.94 8.94
N HIS A 88 -11.91 15.45 8.89
CA HIS A 88 -12.17 16.88 8.70
C HIS A 88 -12.00 17.73 9.97
N ARG A 89 -11.89 17.17 11.19
CA ARG A 89 -11.67 17.98 12.41
C ARG A 89 -10.36 18.76 12.36
N ASN A 90 -9.31 18.12 11.85
CA ASN A 90 -7.98 18.72 11.67
C ASN A 90 -7.72 19.11 10.20
N GLY A 91 -8.72 18.89 9.33
CA GLY A 91 -8.60 19.00 7.87
C GLY A 91 -7.73 17.90 7.24
N ILE A 92 -8.05 17.54 5.99
CA ILE A 92 -7.16 16.71 5.17
C ILE A 92 -6.07 17.62 4.61
N LYS A 93 -4.86 17.56 5.17
CA LYS A 93 -3.74 18.41 4.77
C LYS A 93 -3.15 17.92 3.45
N THR A 94 -2.98 18.84 2.51
CA THR A 94 -2.23 18.59 1.27
C THR A 94 -0.72 18.62 1.52
N PRO A 95 0.09 17.91 0.71
CA PRO A 95 1.54 17.98 0.84
C PRO A 95 2.02 19.42 0.59
N GLN A 96 2.97 19.89 1.39
CA GLN A 96 3.51 21.24 1.25
C GLN A 96 4.33 21.36 -0.04
N SER A 97 4.08 22.44 -0.80
CA SER A 97 4.89 22.78 -1.97
C SER A 97 6.10 23.59 -1.53
N HIS A 98 7.30 23.06 -1.80
CA HIS A 98 8.56 23.78 -1.61
C HIS A 98 9.07 24.29 -2.96
N ARG A 99 9.81 25.42 -2.95
CA ARG A 99 10.44 25.99 -4.16
C ARG A 99 11.33 24.97 -4.88
N THR A 100 11.97 24.08 -4.14
CA THR A 100 12.80 23.00 -4.68
C THR A 100 12.27 21.65 -4.17
N ARG A 101 12.03 20.71 -5.08
CA ARG A 101 11.58 19.36 -4.76
C ARG A 101 12.75 18.47 -4.31
N SER A 102 12.47 17.46 -3.48
CA SER A 102 13.49 16.49 -3.10
C SER A 102 13.91 15.60 -4.28
N MET A 103 15.21 15.37 -4.48
CA MET A 103 15.73 14.45 -5.51
C MET A 103 15.83 12.98 -5.04
N LYS A 104 15.09 12.61 -3.99
CA LYS A 104 15.05 11.23 -3.45
C LYS A 104 14.20 10.36 -4.38
N GLY A 105 14.73 9.20 -4.80
CA GLY A 105 14.06 8.31 -5.75
C GLY A 105 14.28 8.65 -7.22
N VAL A 106 15.04 9.71 -7.53
CA VAL A 106 15.55 9.92 -8.90
C VAL A 106 16.65 8.91 -9.14
N ASP A 107 16.45 8.05 -10.13
CA ASP A 107 17.36 6.96 -10.47
C ASP A 107 18.78 7.47 -10.60
N PRO A 108 19.74 6.82 -9.95
CA PRO A 108 21.13 7.16 -10.14
C PRO A 108 21.63 6.77 -11.53
N LYS A 109 20.90 5.97 -12.35
CA LYS A 109 21.43 5.28 -13.54
C LYS A 109 20.57 5.20 -14.83
N MET A 110 19.25 5.45 -14.82
CA MET A 110 18.47 5.77 -16.05
C MET A 110 19.07 7.01 -16.73
N PRO A 111 19.00 7.24 -18.07
CA PRO A 111 20.04 7.77 -19.02
C PRO A 111 20.77 9.09 -18.65
N SER A 112 21.09 9.21 -17.39
CA SER A 112 21.04 10.39 -16.52
C SER A 112 21.72 9.99 -15.18
N LEU A 113 22.70 9.08 -15.24
CA LEU A 113 23.82 9.10 -14.28
C LEU A 113 24.43 10.52 -14.19
N GLN A 114 24.25 11.33 -15.24
CA GLN A 114 24.52 12.75 -15.29
C GLN A 114 23.68 13.59 -14.32
N PHE A 115 22.34 13.60 -14.29
CA PHE A 115 21.65 14.74 -13.66
C PHE A 115 21.99 14.97 -12.18
N ARG A 116 22.06 13.93 -11.34
CA ARG A 116 22.43 14.12 -9.92
C ARG A 116 23.92 14.38 -9.71
N ARG A 117 24.79 13.69 -10.46
CA ARG A 117 26.26 13.83 -10.32
C ARG A 117 26.76 15.10 -10.98
N ASN A 118 26.34 15.38 -12.21
CA ASN A 118 26.56 16.62 -12.94
C ASN A 118 26.04 17.83 -12.16
N ALA A 119 24.79 17.83 -11.66
CA ALA A 119 24.28 18.95 -10.87
C ALA A 119 25.15 19.22 -9.63
N LYS A 120 25.66 18.16 -8.96
CA LYS A 120 26.62 18.32 -7.86
C LYS A 120 27.90 19.01 -8.34
N TYR A 121 28.52 18.54 -9.42
CA TYR A 121 29.77 19.11 -9.94
C TYR A 121 29.57 20.57 -10.44
N ALA A 122 28.46 20.85 -11.12
CA ALA A 122 28.11 22.20 -11.57
C ALA A 122 27.95 23.16 -10.37
N LEU A 123 27.24 22.76 -9.32
CA LEU A 123 27.08 23.57 -8.10
C LEU A 123 28.41 23.83 -7.39
N VAL A 124 29.33 22.86 -7.38
CA VAL A 124 30.66 23.06 -6.80
C VAL A 124 31.47 24.08 -7.59
N GLY A 125 31.46 23.99 -8.92
CA GLY A 125 32.10 24.97 -9.80
C GLY A 125 31.53 26.39 -9.61
N SER A 126 30.20 26.53 -9.65
CA SER A 126 29.54 27.82 -9.44
C SER A 126 29.81 28.40 -8.06
N ARG A 127 29.90 27.55 -7.01
CA ARG A 127 30.24 28.02 -5.66
C ARG A 127 31.66 28.56 -5.58
N LYS A 128 32.63 27.88 -6.20
CA LYS A 128 34.04 28.30 -6.22
C LYS A 128 34.19 29.68 -6.89
N ALA A 129 33.66 29.84 -8.11
CA ALA A 129 33.70 31.10 -8.84
C ALA A 129 33.05 32.26 -8.06
N ARG A 130 31.94 31.99 -7.36
CA ARG A 130 31.24 33.00 -6.56
C ARG A 130 31.95 33.36 -5.25
N LEU A 131 32.80 32.48 -4.73
CA LEU A 131 33.64 32.76 -3.57
C LEU A 131 34.84 33.61 -3.97
N GLU A 132 35.49 33.27 -5.10
CA GLU A 132 36.59 34.05 -5.68
C GLU A 132 36.12 35.48 -5.98
N ALA A 133 35.00 35.64 -6.69
CA ALA A 133 34.42 36.97 -6.97
C ALA A 133 34.03 37.78 -5.73
N ARG A 134 33.78 37.14 -4.58
CA ARG A 134 33.52 37.82 -3.30
C ARG A 134 34.80 38.15 -2.54
N ALA A 135 35.88 37.40 -2.77
CA ALA A 135 37.17 37.66 -2.17
C ALA A 135 37.91 38.79 -2.90
N ASP A 136 37.65 38.94 -4.19
CA ASP A 136 38.21 40.01 -5.02
C ASP A 136 37.52 41.38 -4.83
N SER A 137 36.34 41.39 -4.19
CA SER A 137 35.53 42.59 -3.89
C SER A 137 35.72 43.08 -2.46
#